data_AF-A0A955H325-F1
#
_entry.id   AF-A0A955H325-F1
#
_cell.length_a   1.000
_cell.length_b   1.000
_cell.length_c   1.000
_cell.angle_alpha   90.00
_cell.angle_beta   90.00
_cell.angle_gamma   90.00
#
_symmetry.space_group_name_H-M   'P 1'
#
loop_
_entity.id
_entity.type
_entity.pdbx_description
1 polymer ?
#
loop_
_entity_poly.entity_id
_entity_poly.type
_entity_poly.pdbx_seq_one_letter_code
_entity_poly.pdbx_strand_id
1 'polypeptide(L)'
;MENFGFRANQEAEDTKLEKAFCKFAIENNCTADELEKAYLQFCGVERESDESDKVSLLRVEMEKLDKEFRFPLNRFVKIIESLGVLEGSVGEFEEYLTNLSLSGSEKSVLMSIVKECRSGEIECLVAGKPVVKIIVENNASQAVTAYWLKLRLVELMKAVEDRGLDVSKVEIWFEEK
;
A
#
# COMPACT_ATOMS: atom_id res chain seq x y z
N MET A 1 -1.66 38.27 -12.91
CA MET A 1 -2.42 37.19 -12.24
C MET A 1 -2.30 35.92 -13.07
N GLU A 2 -1.14 35.26 -13.09
CA GLU A 2 -0.89 34.09 -13.98
C GLU A 2 -0.06 32.96 -13.32
N ASN A 3 -0.09 32.81 -11.98
CA ASN A 3 0.74 31.82 -11.27
C ASN A 3 -0.02 30.64 -10.63
N PHE A 4 -1.36 30.59 -10.73
CA PHE A 4 -2.14 29.51 -10.12
C PHE A 4 -2.25 28.27 -11.00
N GLY A 5 -2.33 28.41 -12.34
CA GLY A 5 -2.46 27.27 -13.26
C GLY A 5 -1.17 26.47 -13.45
N PHE A 6 -0.01 27.13 -13.43
CA PHE A 6 1.30 26.47 -13.62
C PHE A 6 1.68 25.58 -12.43
N ARG A 7 1.43 26.05 -11.19
CA ARG A 7 1.71 25.30 -9.97
C ARG A 7 0.82 24.06 -9.81
N ALA A 8 -0.47 24.17 -10.13
CA ALA A 8 -1.38 23.04 -10.08
C ALA A 8 -1.02 21.95 -11.11
N ASN A 9 -0.53 22.33 -12.30
CA ASN A 9 -0.07 21.38 -13.31
C ASN A 9 1.21 20.66 -12.88
N GLN A 10 2.19 21.39 -12.32
CA GLN A 10 3.43 20.78 -11.81
C GLN A 10 3.14 19.81 -10.66
N GLU A 11 2.27 20.18 -9.72
CA GLU A 11 1.93 19.32 -8.58
C GLU A 11 1.21 18.03 -9.02
N ALA A 12 0.37 18.12 -10.05
CA ALA A 12 -0.28 16.94 -10.64
C ALA A 12 0.73 16.03 -11.36
N GLU A 13 1.74 16.60 -12.01
CA GLU A 13 2.82 15.86 -12.67
C GLU A 13 3.75 15.19 -11.66
N ASP A 14 4.20 15.92 -10.62
CA ASP A 14 4.98 15.38 -9.51
C ASP A 14 4.24 14.22 -8.84
N THR A 15 2.92 14.34 -8.65
CA THR A 15 2.11 13.25 -8.07
C THR A 15 2.08 12.01 -8.96
N LYS A 16 2.10 12.17 -10.29
CA LYS A 16 2.18 11.03 -11.22
C LYS A 16 3.56 10.36 -11.16
N LEU A 17 4.63 11.13 -11.11
CA LEU A 17 6.00 10.64 -10.99
C LEU A 17 6.22 9.94 -9.63
N GLU A 18 5.69 10.50 -8.56
CA GLU A 18 5.69 9.91 -7.21
C GLU A 18 5.04 8.52 -7.22
N LYS A 19 3.85 8.40 -7.84
CA LYS A 19 3.16 7.11 -7.99
C LYS A 19 3.93 6.12 -8.86
N ALA A 20 4.54 6.59 -9.96
CA ALA A 20 5.31 5.75 -10.85
C ALA A 20 6.57 5.19 -10.16
N PHE A 21 7.28 6.03 -9.40
CA PHE A 21 8.46 5.61 -8.64
C PHE A 21 8.10 4.65 -7.50
N CYS A 22 7.01 4.93 -6.78
CA CYS A 22 6.51 4.02 -5.75
C CYS A 22 6.15 2.65 -6.33
N LYS A 23 5.43 2.63 -7.46
CA LYS A 23 5.12 1.39 -8.19
C LYS A 23 6.40 0.65 -8.61
N PHE A 24 7.38 1.36 -9.15
CA PHE A 24 8.67 0.79 -9.52
C PHE A 24 9.39 0.12 -8.35
N ALA A 25 9.47 0.79 -7.19
CA ALA A 25 10.08 0.23 -5.99
C ALA A 25 9.35 -1.04 -5.52
N ILE A 26 8.01 -1.01 -5.54
CA ILE A 26 7.17 -2.16 -5.17
C ILE A 26 7.37 -3.34 -6.13
N GLU A 27 7.36 -3.12 -7.44
CA GLU A 27 7.54 -4.16 -8.46
C GLU A 27 8.93 -4.82 -8.40
N ASN A 28 9.95 -4.08 -7.93
CA ASN A 28 11.30 -4.60 -7.73
C ASN A 28 11.54 -5.18 -6.31
N ASN A 29 10.48 -5.28 -5.49
CA ASN A 29 10.55 -5.76 -4.11
C ASN A 29 11.58 -5.01 -3.25
N CYS A 30 11.70 -3.70 -3.44
CA CYS A 30 12.59 -2.85 -2.66
C CYS A 30 12.03 -2.58 -1.27
N THR A 31 12.88 -2.64 -0.25
CA THR A 31 12.52 -2.25 1.12
C THR A 31 12.60 -0.74 1.32
N ALA A 32 11.93 -0.21 2.35
CA ALA A 32 12.05 1.17 2.79
C ALA A 32 13.49 1.49 3.19
N ASP A 33 14.17 0.56 3.89
CA ASP A 33 15.60 0.67 4.23
C ASP A 33 16.49 0.77 2.98
N GLU A 34 16.20 0.00 1.92
CA GLU A 34 16.93 0.08 0.64
C GLU A 34 16.68 1.42 -0.05
N LEU A 35 15.45 1.93 0.01
CA LEU A 35 15.08 3.24 -0.53
C LEU A 35 15.72 4.40 0.23
N GLU A 36 15.80 4.30 1.55
CA GLU A 36 16.47 5.27 2.42
C GLU A 36 17.97 5.31 2.13
N LYS A 37 18.63 4.16 2.05
CA LYS A 37 20.05 4.07 1.68
C LYS A 37 20.31 4.67 0.30
N ALA A 38 19.48 4.32 -0.70
CA ALA A 38 19.59 4.89 -2.04
C ALA A 38 19.43 6.42 -2.03
N TYR A 39 18.49 6.95 -1.24
CA TYR A 39 18.29 8.38 -1.06
C TYR A 39 19.48 9.07 -0.39
N LEU A 40 20.05 8.48 0.66
CA LEU A 40 21.22 9.03 1.35
C LEU A 40 22.47 9.06 0.44
N GLN A 41 22.66 8.01 -0.37
CA GLN A 41 23.73 7.98 -1.37
C GLN A 41 23.49 8.99 -2.50
N PHE A 42 22.27 9.07 -3.02
CA PHE A 42 21.88 10.06 -4.02
C PHE A 42 22.12 11.50 -3.54
N CYS A 43 21.85 11.78 -2.26
CA CYS A 43 22.14 13.08 -1.64
C CYS A 43 23.64 13.31 -1.33
N GLY A 44 24.50 12.31 -1.56
CA GLY A 44 25.94 12.38 -1.27
C GLY A 44 26.29 12.30 0.21
N VAL A 45 25.37 11.81 1.06
CA VAL A 45 25.55 11.68 2.51
C VAL A 45 26.31 10.39 2.86
N GLU A 46 25.95 9.28 2.23
CA GLU A 46 26.62 7.98 2.39
C GLU A 46 27.52 7.63 1.20
N ARG A 47 28.57 6.84 1.46
CA ARG A 47 29.46 6.34 0.39
C ARG A 47 28.94 5.03 -0.17
N GLU A 48 29.18 4.81 -1.46
CA GLU A 48 28.92 3.54 -2.16
C GLU A 48 29.83 2.44 -1.57
N SER A 49 29.37 1.71 -0.56
CA SER A 49 30.06 0.52 -0.04
C SER A 49 29.09 -0.62 0.14
N ASP A 50 29.42 -1.79 -0.43
CA ASP A 50 28.61 -3.01 -0.44
C ASP A 50 27.15 -2.75 -0.89
N GLU A 51 27.01 -2.14 -2.08
CA GLU A 51 25.69 -1.89 -2.68
C GLU A 51 24.98 -3.23 -2.96
N SER A 52 23.73 -3.34 -2.49
CA SER A 52 22.82 -4.32 -3.08
C SER A 52 22.41 -3.81 -4.46
N ASP A 53 22.20 -4.71 -5.41
CA ASP A 53 21.74 -4.37 -6.78
C ASP A 53 20.48 -3.48 -6.75
N LYS A 54 19.64 -3.62 -5.71
CA LYS A 54 18.43 -2.82 -5.50
C LYS A 54 18.71 -1.38 -5.08
N VAL A 55 19.70 -1.14 -4.21
CA VAL A 55 20.09 0.21 -3.79
C VAL A 55 20.63 0.99 -5.00
N SER A 56 21.50 0.37 -5.80
CA SER A 56 22.01 0.97 -7.03
C SER A 56 20.89 1.25 -8.04
N LEU A 57 19.97 0.30 -8.23
CA LEU A 57 18.81 0.44 -9.11
C LEU A 57 17.93 1.63 -8.72
N LEU A 58 17.60 1.74 -7.44
CA LEU A 58 16.80 2.84 -6.89
C LEU A 58 17.50 4.18 -7.07
N ARG A 59 18.79 4.26 -6.76
CA ARG A 59 19.59 5.48 -6.93
C ARG A 59 19.60 5.96 -8.38
N VAL A 60 19.81 5.05 -9.35
CA VAL A 60 19.78 5.38 -10.78
C VAL A 60 18.43 5.95 -11.19
N GLU A 61 17.33 5.38 -10.73
CA GLU A 61 15.99 5.89 -11.07
C GLU A 61 15.71 7.24 -10.37
N MET A 62 16.20 7.46 -9.14
CA MET A 62 16.13 8.77 -8.46
C MET A 62 16.90 9.85 -9.22
N GLU A 63 18.13 9.54 -9.66
CA GLU A 63 18.95 10.46 -10.45
C GLU A 63 18.29 10.83 -11.78
N LYS A 64 17.64 9.86 -12.44
CA LYS A 64 16.89 10.09 -13.66
C LYS A 64 15.71 11.03 -13.41
N LEU A 65 14.95 10.82 -12.35
CA LEU A 65 13.82 11.68 -11.97
C LEU A 65 14.26 13.12 -11.66
N ASP A 66 15.40 13.30 -10.98
CA ASP A 66 15.95 14.63 -10.69
C ASP A 66 16.48 15.33 -11.95
N LYS A 67 17.24 14.61 -12.79
CA LYS A 67 17.88 15.17 -13.99
C LYS A 67 16.86 15.52 -15.08
N GLU A 68 15.89 14.62 -15.33
CA GLU A 68 14.93 14.77 -16.43
C GLU A 68 13.70 15.58 -16.04
N PHE A 69 13.20 15.42 -14.81
CA PHE A 69 11.91 15.98 -14.40
C PHE A 69 12.00 17.00 -13.26
N ARG A 70 13.21 17.28 -12.74
CA ARG A 70 13.42 18.16 -11.56
C ARG A 70 12.57 17.71 -10.36
N PHE A 71 12.46 16.40 -10.19
CA PHE A 71 11.59 15.82 -9.17
C PHE A 71 12.02 16.24 -7.76
N PRO A 72 11.12 16.79 -6.92
CA PRO A 72 11.52 17.35 -5.63
C PRO A 72 12.04 16.32 -4.63
N LEU A 73 13.20 16.58 -4.01
CA LEU A 73 13.85 15.66 -3.05
C LEU A 73 12.96 15.26 -1.87
N ASN A 74 12.12 16.18 -1.38
CA ASN A 74 11.21 15.93 -0.26
C ASN A 74 10.10 14.91 -0.62
N ARG A 75 9.87 14.65 -1.91
CA ARG A 75 8.92 13.62 -2.35
C ARG A 75 9.50 12.23 -2.15
N PHE A 76 10.81 12.03 -2.33
CA PHE A 76 11.44 10.74 -2.01
C PHE A 76 11.28 10.39 -0.53
N VAL A 77 11.45 11.35 0.38
CA VAL A 77 11.23 11.15 1.83
C VAL A 77 9.82 10.63 2.10
N LYS A 78 8.79 11.24 1.48
CA LYS A 78 7.40 10.77 1.62
C LYS A 78 7.20 9.34 1.10
N ILE A 79 7.90 8.97 0.03
CA ILE A 79 7.82 7.61 -0.53
C ILE A 79 8.49 6.61 0.42
N ILE A 80 9.64 6.95 1.00
CA ILE A 80 10.32 6.14 2.02
C ILE A 80 9.37 5.90 3.20
N GLU A 81 8.79 6.96 3.75
CA GLU A 81 7.83 6.88 4.85
C GLU A 81 6.63 6.00 4.49
N SER A 82 6.08 6.18 3.28
CA SER A 82 4.93 5.40 2.80
C SER A 82 5.26 3.93 2.61
N LEU A 83 6.44 3.60 2.10
CA LEU A 83 6.90 2.21 1.97
C LEU A 83 7.16 1.58 3.33
N GLY A 84 7.76 2.33 4.27
CA GLY A 84 8.00 1.84 5.63
C GLY A 84 6.71 1.43 6.34
N VAL A 85 5.59 2.14 6.10
CA VAL A 85 4.26 1.74 6.59
C VAL A 85 3.78 0.42 5.97
N LEU A 86 4.15 0.14 4.72
CA LEU A 86 3.77 -1.09 4.03
C LEU A 86 4.61 -2.29 4.45
N GLU A 87 5.82 -2.08 4.95
CA GLU A 87 6.66 -3.16 5.46
C GLU A 87 6.01 -3.83 6.67
N GLY A 88 6.02 -5.16 6.68
CA GLY A 88 5.33 -5.93 7.71
C GLY A 88 3.80 -5.96 7.60
N SER A 89 3.18 -5.22 6.68
CA SER A 89 1.70 -5.18 6.53
C SER A 89 1.07 -6.56 6.32
N VAL A 90 1.77 -7.50 5.68
CA VAL A 90 1.27 -8.89 5.54
C VAL A 90 1.20 -9.59 6.91
N GLY A 91 2.25 -9.49 7.72
CA GLY A 91 2.29 -10.08 9.06
C GLY A 91 1.29 -9.40 10.01
N GLU A 92 1.21 -8.08 9.96
CA GLU A 92 0.20 -7.33 10.72
C GLU A 92 -1.23 -7.69 10.32
N PHE A 93 -1.47 -7.96 9.04
CA PHE A 93 -2.77 -8.41 8.56
C PHE A 93 -3.10 -9.81 9.06
N GLU A 94 -2.14 -10.74 9.01
CA GLU A 94 -2.31 -12.10 9.55
C GLU A 94 -2.60 -12.07 11.07
N GLU A 95 -1.90 -11.24 11.83
CA GLU A 95 -2.16 -11.04 13.25
C GLU A 95 -3.56 -10.44 13.48
N TYR A 96 -3.95 -9.45 12.69
CA TYR A 96 -5.28 -8.87 12.75
C TYR A 96 -6.38 -9.90 12.49
N LEU A 97 -6.24 -10.72 11.43
CA LEU A 97 -7.20 -11.81 11.14
C LEU A 97 -7.27 -12.82 12.28
N THR A 98 -6.16 -13.12 12.94
CA THR A 98 -6.12 -14.04 14.08
C THR A 98 -7.02 -13.55 15.21
N ASN A 99 -7.03 -12.23 15.46
CA ASN A 99 -7.83 -11.60 16.51
C ASN A 99 -9.31 -11.38 16.16
N LEU A 100 -9.70 -11.51 14.88
CA LEU A 100 -11.10 -11.40 14.47
C LEU A 100 -11.90 -12.67 14.76
N SER A 101 -13.16 -12.48 15.16
CA SER A 101 -14.17 -13.54 15.36
C SER A 101 -14.74 -14.08 14.04
N LEU A 102 -13.87 -14.35 13.07
CA LEU A 102 -14.21 -14.97 11.80
C LEU A 102 -13.93 -16.48 11.83
N SER A 103 -14.59 -17.24 10.98
CA SER A 103 -14.28 -18.66 10.77
C SER A 103 -12.91 -18.84 10.10
N GLY A 104 -12.32 -20.04 10.25
CA GLY A 104 -11.06 -20.38 9.60
C GLY A 104 -11.12 -20.30 8.06
N SER A 105 -12.28 -20.62 7.47
CA SER A 105 -12.52 -20.48 6.03
C SER A 105 -12.49 -19.02 5.58
N GLU A 106 -13.11 -18.12 6.32
CA GLU A 106 -13.13 -16.69 5.98
C GLU A 106 -11.75 -16.04 6.11
N LYS A 107 -11.02 -16.38 7.17
CA LYS A 107 -9.62 -15.97 7.33
C LYS A 107 -8.76 -16.49 6.16
N SER A 108 -9.00 -17.73 5.72
CA SER A 108 -8.29 -18.30 4.57
C SER A 108 -8.61 -17.59 3.26
N VAL A 109 -9.87 -17.22 3.03
CA VAL A 109 -10.27 -16.41 1.86
C VAL A 109 -9.57 -15.06 1.88
N LEU A 110 -9.61 -14.34 3.00
CA LEU A 110 -8.94 -13.04 3.14
C LEU A 110 -7.42 -13.14 2.93
N MET A 111 -6.78 -14.18 3.45
CA MET A 111 -5.36 -14.42 3.18
C MET A 111 -5.08 -14.80 1.73
N SER A 112 -5.98 -15.51 1.04
CA SER A 112 -5.82 -15.83 -0.39
C SER A 112 -5.82 -14.55 -1.24
N ILE A 113 -6.67 -13.57 -0.90
CA ILE A 113 -6.72 -12.28 -1.59
C ILE A 113 -5.36 -11.58 -1.53
N VAL A 114 -4.74 -11.56 -0.34
CA VAL A 114 -3.41 -10.97 -0.15
C VAL A 114 -2.34 -11.77 -0.88
N LYS A 115 -2.29 -13.09 -0.71
CA LYS A 115 -1.22 -13.95 -1.26
C LYS A 115 -1.22 -13.98 -2.78
N GLU A 116 -2.39 -13.97 -3.38
CA GLU A 116 -2.58 -14.07 -4.83
C GLU A 116 -2.87 -12.70 -5.48
N CYS A 117 -2.85 -11.61 -4.69
CA CYS A 117 -3.16 -10.24 -5.15
C CYS A 117 -4.50 -10.18 -5.92
N ARG A 118 -5.52 -10.90 -5.44
CA ARG A 118 -6.80 -11.07 -6.14
C ARG A 118 -7.58 -9.76 -6.13
N SER A 119 -8.29 -9.50 -7.23
CA SER A 119 -9.28 -8.43 -7.32
C SER A 119 -10.70 -8.99 -7.22
N GLY A 120 -11.60 -8.21 -6.63
CA GLY A 120 -12.99 -8.65 -6.50
C GLY A 120 -13.79 -7.79 -5.54
N GLU A 121 -14.88 -8.36 -5.03
CA GLU A 121 -15.74 -7.74 -4.04
C GLU A 121 -15.82 -8.62 -2.80
N ILE A 122 -15.64 -8.00 -1.64
CA ILE A 122 -15.93 -8.62 -0.35
C ILE A 122 -17.28 -8.10 0.12
N GLU A 123 -18.24 -9.01 0.31
CA GLU A 123 -19.52 -8.72 0.91
C GLU A 123 -19.50 -9.16 2.38
N CYS A 124 -19.86 -8.23 3.26
CA CYS A 124 -20.06 -8.51 4.68
C CYS A 124 -21.53 -8.68 4.97
N LEU A 125 -21.86 -9.81 5.59
CA LEU A 125 -23.19 -10.10 6.09
C LEU A 125 -23.18 -10.11 7.61
N VAL A 126 -24.26 -9.63 8.21
CA VAL A 126 -24.53 -9.81 9.64
C VAL A 126 -25.88 -10.49 9.77
N ALA A 127 -25.88 -11.69 10.37
CA ALA A 127 -27.06 -12.55 10.45
C ALA A 127 -27.73 -12.76 9.07
N GLY A 128 -26.92 -13.02 8.04
CA GLY A 128 -27.36 -13.28 6.67
C GLY A 128 -27.85 -12.06 5.88
N LYS A 129 -27.74 -10.84 6.43
CA LYS A 129 -28.11 -9.60 5.72
C LYS A 129 -26.86 -8.82 5.29
N PRO A 130 -26.76 -8.41 4.01
CA PRO A 130 -25.63 -7.63 3.55
C PRO A 130 -25.62 -6.25 4.23
N VAL A 131 -24.47 -5.85 4.75
CA VAL A 131 -24.31 -4.60 5.51
C VAL A 131 -23.42 -3.62 4.76
N VAL A 132 -22.28 -4.10 4.25
CA VAL A 132 -21.24 -3.32 3.56
C VAL A 132 -20.58 -4.19 2.49
N LYS A 133 -20.17 -3.54 1.39
CA LYS A 133 -19.30 -4.13 0.36
C LYS A 133 -17.96 -3.39 0.32
N ILE A 134 -16.87 -4.14 0.20
CA ILE A 134 -15.52 -3.62 -0.03
C ILE A 134 -15.09 -4.04 -1.44
N ILE A 135 -14.61 -3.08 -2.22
CA ILE A 135 -13.95 -3.37 -3.51
C ILE A 135 -12.47 -3.63 -3.23
N VAL A 136 -11.97 -4.76 -3.70
CA VAL A 136 -10.55 -5.10 -3.66
C VAL A 136 -9.97 -4.89 -5.05
N GLU A 137 -9.02 -3.97 -5.14
CA GLU A 137 -8.25 -3.70 -6.35
C GLU A 137 -7.00 -4.59 -6.40
N ASN A 138 -6.59 -5.00 -7.59
CA ASN A 138 -5.31 -5.66 -7.78
C ASN A 138 -4.19 -4.62 -7.63
N ASN A 139 -3.46 -4.72 -6.52
CA ASN A 139 -2.42 -3.76 -6.14
C ASN A 139 -1.00 -4.20 -6.52
N ALA A 140 -0.82 -5.27 -7.32
CA ALA A 140 0.46 -5.86 -7.73
C ALA A 140 1.40 -6.33 -6.60
N SER A 141 1.11 -6.00 -5.33
CA SER A 141 1.91 -6.35 -4.15
C SER A 141 1.05 -6.84 -3.00
N GLN A 142 1.53 -7.91 -2.36
CA GLN A 142 0.89 -8.49 -1.18
C GLN A 142 0.86 -7.49 -0.02
N ALA A 143 1.95 -6.74 0.20
CA ALA A 143 2.03 -5.75 1.28
C ALA A 143 1.00 -4.64 1.11
N VAL A 144 0.87 -4.11 -0.11
CA VAL A 144 -0.13 -3.08 -0.44
C VAL A 144 -1.55 -3.62 -0.29
N THR A 145 -1.79 -4.83 -0.79
CA THR A 145 -3.10 -5.49 -0.68
C THR A 145 -3.46 -5.74 0.79
N ALA A 146 -2.53 -6.23 1.60
CA ALA A 146 -2.70 -6.47 3.03
C ALA A 146 -3.02 -5.19 3.80
N TYR A 147 -2.25 -4.12 3.55
CA TYR A 147 -2.46 -2.81 4.18
C TYR A 147 -3.86 -2.26 3.91
N TRP A 148 -4.25 -2.18 2.63
CA TRP A 148 -5.57 -1.64 2.27
C TRP A 148 -6.70 -2.51 2.75
N LEU A 149 -6.57 -3.83 2.64
CA LEU A 149 -7.59 -4.75 3.10
C LEU A 149 -7.76 -4.68 4.62
N LYS A 150 -6.66 -4.57 5.39
CA LYS A 150 -6.70 -4.33 6.84
C LYS A 150 -7.50 -3.08 7.17
N LEU A 151 -7.18 -1.94 6.54
CA LEU A 151 -7.88 -0.67 6.77
C LEU A 151 -9.37 -0.79 6.48
N ARG A 152 -9.74 -1.38 5.34
CA ARG A 152 -11.14 -1.55 4.95
C ARG A 152 -11.91 -2.47 5.90
N LEU A 153 -11.28 -3.54 6.38
CA LEU A 153 -11.89 -4.41 7.38
C LEU A 153 -12.05 -3.71 8.72
N VAL A 154 -11.09 -2.89 9.17
CA VAL A 154 -11.23 -2.08 10.40
C VAL A 154 -12.40 -1.10 10.28
N GLU A 155 -12.48 -0.36 9.17
CA GLU A 155 -13.61 0.56 8.88
C GLU A 155 -14.95 -0.18 8.90
N LEU A 156 -14.97 -1.39 8.34
CA LEU A 156 -16.15 -2.23 8.27
C LEU A 156 -16.58 -2.72 9.65
N MET A 157 -15.67 -3.25 10.47
CA MET A 157 -16.00 -3.72 11.81
C MET A 157 -16.54 -2.57 12.66
N LYS A 158 -15.93 -1.39 12.56
CA LYS A 158 -16.43 -0.18 13.20
C LYS A 158 -17.83 0.21 12.71
N ALA A 159 -18.09 0.15 11.40
CA ALA A 159 -19.40 0.46 10.84
C ALA A 159 -20.49 -0.54 11.29
N VAL A 160 -20.14 -1.79 11.56
CA VAL A 160 -21.03 -2.78 12.16
C VAL A 160 -21.34 -2.40 13.62
N GLU A 161 -20.31 -2.06 14.42
CA GLU A 161 -20.47 -1.62 15.81
C GLU A 161 -21.31 -0.34 15.93
N ASP A 162 -21.05 0.67 15.09
CA ASP A 162 -21.77 1.95 15.07
C ASP A 162 -23.27 1.77 14.74
N ARG A 163 -23.63 0.68 14.05
CA ARG A 163 -25.03 0.30 13.76
C ARG A 163 -25.68 -0.50 14.88
N GLY A 164 -24.98 -0.74 15.99
CA GLY A 164 -25.43 -1.59 17.10
C GLY A 164 -25.55 -3.07 16.72
N LEU A 165 -24.82 -3.49 15.69
CA LEU A 165 -24.81 -4.87 15.21
C LEU A 165 -23.69 -5.67 15.90
N ASP A 166 -23.92 -6.97 16.06
CA ASP A 166 -22.98 -7.88 16.72
C ASP A 166 -21.86 -8.30 15.77
N VAL A 167 -20.65 -7.79 16.01
CA VAL A 167 -19.45 -8.10 15.22
C VAL A 167 -19.10 -9.58 15.23
N SER A 168 -19.49 -10.33 16.28
CA SER A 168 -19.24 -11.78 16.33
C SER A 168 -20.09 -12.59 15.35
N LYS A 169 -21.08 -11.96 14.71
CA LYS A 169 -21.96 -12.55 13.69
C LYS A 169 -21.64 -12.04 12.28
N VAL A 170 -20.48 -11.43 12.11
CA VAL A 170 -20.00 -11.02 10.80
C VAL A 170 -19.58 -12.25 10.01
N GLU A 171 -20.14 -12.37 8.82
CA GLU A 171 -19.75 -13.34 7.81
C GLU A 171 -19.15 -12.61 6.60
N ILE A 172 -18.16 -13.22 5.96
CA ILE A 172 -17.42 -12.63 4.83
C ILE A 172 -17.52 -13.53 3.60
N TRP A 173 -17.93 -12.93 2.50
CA TRP A 173 -18.06 -13.59 1.20
C TRP A 173 -17.21 -12.83 0.17
N PHE A 174 -16.52 -13.55 -0.71
CA PHE A 174 -15.69 -12.96 -1.76
C PHE A 174 -16.16 -13.42 -3.13
N GLU A 175 -16.38 -12.46 -4.02
CA GLU A 175 -16.67 -12.68 -5.43
C GLU A 175 -15.51 -12.13 -6.28
N GLU A 176 -14.89 -13.00 -7.07
CA GLU A 176 -13.76 -12.65 -7.93
C GLU A 176 -14.24 -11.99 -9.23
N LYS A 177 -13.47 -11.01 -9.74
CA LYS A 177 -13.75 -10.28 -10.97
C LYS A 177 -12.76 -10.57 -12.08
#